data_AF-A0A6B2E029-F1
#
_entry.id   AF-A0A6B2E029-F1
#
_cell.length_a   1.000
_cell.length_b   1.000
_cell.length_c   1.000
_cell.angle_alpha   90.00
_cell.angle_beta   90.00
_cell.angle_gamma   90.00
#
_symmetry.space_group_name_H-M   'P 1'
#
loop_
_entity.id
_entity.type
_entity.pdbx_description
1 polymer ?
#
loop_
_entity_poly.entity_id
_entity_poly.type
_entity_poly.pdbx_seq_one_letter_code
_entity_poly.pdbx_strand_id
1 'polypeptide(L)'
;MRFSALRSTGVVGLAAAGLFAAAVPAQAAQAAGSGSAYGASITATVGPVSVTTGQLAPTNTSNPGNASTGLVNVPTDLLTVGAITSISEIDTSNNVTEIGTVFRADSQLLRLHADLLRARCNAYAADVTATNPGGLTGLSEITNLTIGSTTITPTGDVSQTQTIDGVGTIILNEQTTNSDGSLTVNALHIKIDPNIDPTGSASGDIILGSATCGTYLAPAATPTPTPTTTPPTTPPGGDSGTSGSGSGTGSVVPEGAPETGDGSEAAVTAL
;
A
#
# COMPACT_ATOMS: atom_id res chain seq x y z
N MET A 1 -81.57 40.89 17.07
CA MET A 1 -81.84 39.55 17.66
C MET A 1 -80.60 39.14 18.43
N ARG A 2 -80.77 38.77 19.71
CA ARG A 2 -79.74 38.24 20.61
C ARG A 2 -79.49 36.78 20.27
N PHE A 3 -78.24 36.30 20.29
CA PHE A 3 -77.76 34.97 20.72
C PHE A 3 -76.21 35.03 20.72
N SER A 4 -75.56 35.15 21.88
CA SER A 4 -75.04 34.07 22.74
C SER A 4 -73.62 33.62 22.35
N ALA A 5 -72.69 33.84 23.27
CA ALA A 5 -71.33 33.34 23.27
C ALA A 5 -71.28 31.82 23.44
N LEU A 6 -70.29 31.15 22.86
CA LEU A 6 -69.76 29.89 23.38
C LEU A 6 -68.23 29.93 23.34
N ARG A 7 -67.63 29.85 24.53
CA ARG A 7 -66.22 29.53 24.75
C ARG A 7 -66.06 28.02 24.62
N SER A 8 -65.08 27.55 23.86
CA SER A 8 -64.53 26.20 24.04
C SER A 8 -63.01 26.24 23.89
N THR A 9 -62.35 26.11 25.03
CA THR A 9 -60.95 25.74 25.21
C THR A 9 -60.70 24.35 24.63
N GLY A 10 -59.77 24.24 23.69
CA GLY A 10 -59.22 22.97 23.20
C GLY A 10 -57.69 23.00 23.35
N VAL A 11 -57.19 22.26 24.33
CA VAL A 11 -55.78 22.09 24.63
C VAL A 11 -55.28 20.82 23.93
N VAL A 12 -54.16 20.98 23.21
CA VAL A 12 -53.05 20.04 22.94
C VAL A 12 -53.37 18.61 22.49
N GLY A 13 -52.87 18.30 21.30
CA GLY A 13 -52.55 16.95 20.84
C GLY A 13 -51.56 16.99 19.69
N LEU A 14 -50.39 17.64 19.88
CA LEU A 14 -49.30 17.59 18.92
C LEU A 14 -48.67 16.19 19.01
N ALA A 15 -49.10 15.27 18.14
CA ALA A 15 -48.41 14.00 17.96
C ALA A 15 -47.06 14.29 17.30
N ALA A 16 -46.00 14.33 18.10
CA ALA A 16 -44.63 14.33 17.59
C ALA A 16 -44.37 12.96 16.96
N ALA A 17 -44.63 12.83 15.66
CA ALA A 17 -44.11 11.74 14.87
C ALA A 17 -42.58 11.86 14.88
N GLY A 18 -41.94 11.09 15.76
CA GLY A 18 -40.49 10.96 15.80
C GLY A 18 -40.02 10.39 14.49
N LEU A 19 -39.57 11.26 13.58
CA LEU A 19 -38.82 10.88 12.40
C LEU A 19 -37.49 10.33 12.91
N PHE A 20 -37.43 9.02 13.13
CA PHE A 20 -36.17 8.32 13.31
C PHE A 20 -35.43 8.41 11.97
N ALA A 21 -34.66 9.48 11.80
CA ALA A 21 -33.63 9.54 10.79
C ALA A 21 -32.61 8.45 11.14
N ALA A 22 -32.76 7.28 10.54
CA ALA A 22 -31.70 6.29 10.54
C ALA A 22 -30.49 7.00 9.93
N ALA A 23 -29.49 7.29 10.78
CA ALA A 23 -28.22 7.81 10.32
C ALA A 23 -27.65 6.73 9.40
N VAL A 24 -27.77 6.93 8.09
CA VAL A 24 -27.04 6.13 7.13
C VAL A 24 -25.58 6.37 7.49
N PRO A 25 -24.81 5.33 7.87
CA PRO A 25 -23.42 5.52 8.23
C PRO A 25 -22.75 6.24 7.06
N ALA A 26 -22.17 7.40 7.36
CA ALA A 26 -21.36 8.11 6.39
C ALA A 26 -20.22 7.15 6.02
N GLN A 27 -20.30 6.54 4.84
CA GLN A 27 -19.21 5.74 4.32
C GLN A 27 -18.03 6.70 4.22
N ALA A 28 -17.04 6.51 5.09
CA ALA A 28 -15.83 7.30 5.06
C ALA A 28 -15.21 7.14 3.67
N ALA A 29 -15.08 8.25 2.96
CA ALA A 29 -14.50 8.27 1.63
C ALA A 29 -13.12 7.60 1.71
N GLN A 30 -12.96 6.57 0.91
CA GLN A 30 -11.72 5.86 0.74
C GLN A 30 -10.67 6.86 0.24
N ALA A 31 -9.55 6.99 0.95
CA ALA A 31 -8.49 7.90 0.52
C ALA A 31 -7.90 7.40 -0.80
N ALA A 32 -7.65 8.29 -1.76
CA ALA A 32 -6.95 7.94 -2.98
C ALA A 32 -5.60 7.30 -2.64
N GLY A 33 -5.23 6.23 -3.35
CA GLY A 33 -3.91 5.64 -3.17
C GLY A 33 -2.82 6.68 -3.44
N SER A 34 -1.69 6.57 -2.74
CA SER A 34 -0.50 7.35 -3.07
C SER A 34 0.38 6.59 -4.05
N GLY A 35 1.19 7.30 -4.83
CA GLY A 35 2.10 6.68 -5.77
C GLY A 35 3.11 7.67 -6.35
N SER A 36 4.21 7.14 -6.83
CA SER A 36 5.22 7.89 -7.58
C SER A 36 5.98 7.00 -8.53
N ALA A 37 6.50 7.58 -9.61
CA ALA A 37 7.35 6.89 -10.56
C ALA A 37 8.46 7.82 -11.06
N TYR A 38 9.57 7.22 -11.48
CA TYR A 38 10.62 7.91 -12.20
C TYR A 38 11.34 6.92 -13.13
N GLY A 39 11.90 7.42 -14.21
CA GLY A 39 12.54 6.52 -15.18
C GLY A 39 13.98 6.17 -14.82
N ALA A 40 14.76 7.05 -14.19
CA ALA A 40 16.11 6.70 -13.73
C ALA A 40 16.57 7.53 -12.53
N SER A 41 17.44 6.95 -11.68
CA SER A 41 18.15 7.63 -10.61
C SER A 41 19.53 7.02 -10.44
N ILE A 42 20.57 7.87 -10.43
CA ILE A 42 21.96 7.45 -10.40
C ILE A 42 22.66 8.18 -9.28
N THR A 43 23.32 7.42 -8.41
CA THR A 43 24.26 7.93 -7.40
C THR A 43 25.48 7.03 -7.44
N ALA A 44 26.53 7.48 -8.12
CA ALA A 44 27.72 6.67 -8.32
C ALA A 44 29.00 7.51 -8.25
N THR A 45 30.07 6.89 -7.81
CA THR A 45 31.43 7.42 -7.87
C THR A 45 32.27 6.50 -8.73
N VAL A 46 33.08 7.06 -9.62
CA VAL A 46 34.03 6.34 -10.49
C VAL A 46 35.33 7.16 -10.53
N GLY A 47 36.39 6.63 -9.93
CA GLY A 47 37.65 7.36 -9.80
C GLY A 47 37.44 8.63 -8.93
N PRO A 48 37.88 9.81 -9.40
CA PRO A 48 37.67 11.09 -8.71
C PRO A 48 36.29 11.72 -9.00
N VAL A 49 35.44 11.08 -9.80
CA VAL A 49 34.17 11.67 -10.27
C VAL A 49 33.02 11.06 -9.50
N SER A 50 32.21 11.92 -8.87
CA SER A 50 30.92 11.52 -8.28
C SER A 50 29.78 12.15 -9.08
N VAL A 51 28.76 11.35 -9.36
CA VAL A 51 27.56 11.75 -10.09
C VAL A 51 26.34 11.45 -9.23
N THR A 52 25.47 12.44 -9.11
CA THR A 52 24.11 12.27 -8.60
C THR A 52 23.14 12.97 -9.54
N THR A 53 22.17 12.24 -10.09
CA THR A 53 21.17 12.81 -11.02
C THR A 53 19.88 13.23 -10.32
N GLY A 54 19.62 12.69 -9.13
CA GLY A 54 18.26 12.64 -8.60
C GLY A 54 17.34 11.80 -9.50
N GLN A 55 16.03 11.97 -9.31
CA GLN A 55 15.01 11.28 -10.12
C GLN A 55 14.83 11.99 -11.47
N LEU A 56 15.00 11.24 -12.56
CA LEU A 56 14.79 11.70 -13.92
C LEU A 56 13.37 11.38 -14.38
N ALA A 57 12.69 12.41 -14.90
CA ALA A 57 11.26 12.39 -15.22
C ALA A 57 10.42 11.85 -14.04
N PRO A 58 10.28 12.58 -12.92
CA PRO A 58 9.44 12.13 -11.81
C PRO A 58 7.95 12.47 -12.03
N THR A 59 7.06 11.56 -11.61
CA THR A 59 5.60 11.74 -11.50
C THR A 59 5.10 11.25 -10.14
N ASN A 60 3.93 11.73 -9.70
CA ASN A 60 3.28 11.24 -8.50
C ASN A 60 1.78 11.54 -8.49
N THR A 61 1.07 10.87 -7.59
CA THR A 61 -0.38 10.98 -7.43
C THR A 61 -0.86 12.36 -6.95
N SER A 62 0.02 13.23 -6.46
CA SER A 62 -0.37 14.61 -6.12
C SER A 62 -0.56 15.47 -7.37
N ASN A 63 0.12 15.13 -8.48
CA ASN A 63 -0.06 15.73 -9.79
C ASN A 63 0.00 14.61 -10.87
N PRO A 64 -1.07 13.81 -11.01
CA PRO A 64 -1.10 12.72 -11.98
C PRO A 64 -0.84 13.21 -13.41
N GLY A 65 -0.21 12.37 -14.21
CA GLY A 65 0.15 12.69 -15.59
C GLY A 65 1.41 11.96 -16.03
N ASN A 66 2.06 12.53 -17.06
CA ASN A 66 3.25 11.97 -17.67
C ASN A 66 4.40 12.96 -17.56
N ALA A 67 5.61 12.47 -17.25
CA ALA A 67 6.84 13.21 -17.40
C ALA A 67 7.75 12.51 -18.40
N SER A 68 8.55 13.29 -19.13
CA SER A 68 9.53 12.73 -20.06
C SER A 68 10.81 13.54 -20.07
N THR A 69 11.94 12.86 -20.21
CA THR A 69 13.24 13.46 -20.47
C THR A 69 13.86 12.78 -21.68
N GLY A 70 14.54 13.55 -22.54
CA GLY A 70 15.23 13.01 -23.71
C GLY A 70 16.50 12.24 -23.33
N LEU A 71 17.42 12.11 -24.29
CA LEU A 71 18.73 11.51 -24.07
C LEU A 71 19.44 12.18 -22.87
N VAL A 72 19.81 11.36 -21.88
CA VAL A 72 20.63 11.81 -20.74
C VAL A 72 21.97 11.08 -20.79
N ASN A 73 23.03 11.87 -20.93
CA ASN A 73 24.40 11.37 -20.87
C ASN A 73 24.97 11.70 -19.49
N VAL A 74 25.24 10.66 -18.72
CA VAL A 74 25.97 10.77 -17.46
C VAL A 74 27.47 10.77 -17.77
N PRO A 75 28.27 11.64 -17.13
CA PRO A 75 29.72 11.71 -17.37
C PRO A 75 30.45 10.36 -17.27
N THR A 76 31.70 10.36 -17.76
CA THR A 76 32.67 9.24 -17.65
C THR A 76 32.23 7.94 -18.31
N ASP A 77 31.42 8.02 -19.38
CA ASP A 77 30.85 6.87 -20.09
C ASP A 77 30.13 5.87 -19.16
N LEU A 78 29.70 6.36 -17.99
CA LEU A 78 29.07 5.57 -16.94
C LEU A 78 27.70 5.12 -17.38
N LEU A 79 26.90 6.01 -17.96
CA LEU A 79 25.59 5.66 -18.46
C LEU A 79 25.09 6.68 -19.48
N THR A 80 24.62 6.18 -20.61
CA THR A 80 23.79 6.89 -21.57
C THR A 80 22.41 6.26 -21.54
N VAL A 81 21.40 7.02 -21.20
CA VAL A 81 20.01 6.57 -21.27
C VAL A 81 19.29 7.32 -22.37
N GLY A 82 18.51 6.59 -23.17
CA GLY A 82 17.67 7.15 -24.22
C GLY A 82 16.47 7.91 -23.65
N ALA A 83 15.33 7.85 -24.35
CA ALA A 83 14.12 8.45 -23.82
C ALA A 83 13.75 7.84 -22.46
N ILE A 84 13.43 8.71 -21.52
CA ILE A 84 12.97 8.38 -20.18
C ILE A 84 11.54 8.89 -20.06
N THR A 85 10.63 8.04 -19.56
CA THR A 85 9.25 8.45 -19.29
C THR A 85 8.77 7.90 -17.96
N SER A 86 7.93 8.66 -17.27
CA SER A 86 7.16 8.17 -16.14
C SER A 86 5.70 8.53 -16.28
N ILE A 87 4.84 7.73 -15.66
CA ILE A 87 3.39 7.86 -15.65
C ILE A 87 2.92 7.66 -14.22
N SER A 88 2.05 8.56 -13.76
CA SER A 88 1.26 8.40 -12.54
C SER A 88 -0.21 8.64 -12.87
N GLU A 89 -1.05 7.66 -12.59
CA GLU A 89 -2.48 7.71 -12.87
C GLU A 89 -3.28 7.32 -11.63
N ILE A 90 -4.40 8.02 -11.42
CA ILE A 90 -5.43 7.67 -10.45
C ILE A 90 -6.77 7.60 -11.20
N ASP A 91 -7.46 6.47 -11.10
CA ASP A 91 -8.78 6.31 -11.73
C ASP A 91 -9.93 6.78 -10.83
N THR A 92 -11.15 6.71 -11.35
CA THR A 92 -12.37 7.09 -10.61
C THR A 92 -12.68 6.19 -9.41
N SER A 93 -12.07 5.01 -9.36
CA SER A 93 -12.15 4.04 -8.27
C SER A 93 -10.98 4.16 -7.29
N ASN A 94 -10.17 5.22 -7.40
CA ASN A 94 -8.97 5.47 -6.60
C ASN A 94 -7.86 4.42 -6.77
N ASN A 95 -7.89 3.63 -7.85
CA ASN A 95 -6.77 2.75 -8.18
C ASN A 95 -5.62 3.59 -8.72
N VAL A 96 -4.41 3.24 -8.30
CA VAL A 96 -3.18 3.93 -8.70
C VAL A 96 -2.41 3.05 -9.67
N THR A 97 -1.92 3.64 -10.76
CA THR A 97 -0.96 3.02 -11.66
C THR A 97 0.27 3.91 -11.78
N GLU A 98 1.42 3.36 -11.43
CA GLU A 98 2.72 4.02 -11.51
C GLU A 98 3.62 3.26 -12.48
N ILE A 99 4.27 3.96 -13.40
CA ILE A 99 5.14 3.37 -14.42
C ILE A 99 6.40 4.21 -14.58
N GLY A 100 7.57 3.61 -14.44
CA GLY A 100 8.86 4.22 -14.78
C GLY A 100 9.52 3.46 -15.93
N THR A 101 9.92 4.16 -17.00
CA THR A 101 10.43 3.54 -18.23
C THR A 101 11.71 4.21 -18.75
N VAL A 102 12.62 3.38 -19.26
CA VAL A 102 13.81 3.76 -20.03
C VAL A 102 13.82 2.97 -21.34
N PHE A 103 13.87 3.66 -22.48
CA PHE A 103 13.80 3.06 -23.84
C PHE A 103 15.16 2.70 -24.45
N ARG A 104 16.24 2.91 -23.69
CA ARG A 104 17.61 2.48 -24.01
C ARG A 104 18.49 2.79 -22.82
N ALA A 105 19.33 1.86 -22.41
CA ALA A 105 20.40 2.11 -21.45
C ALA A 105 21.68 1.49 -21.98
N ASP A 106 22.72 2.30 -22.11
CA ASP A 106 24.04 1.92 -22.62
C ASP A 106 25.12 2.40 -21.65
N SER A 107 26.08 1.56 -21.30
CA SER A 107 27.25 1.94 -20.52
C SER A 107 28.49 1.30 -21.11
N GLN A 108 29.51 2.10 -21.41
CA GLN A 108 30.80 1.52 -21.82
C GLN A 108 31.55 0.98 -20.61
N LEU A 109 31.50 1.69 -19.49
CA LEU A 109 32.18 1.31 -18.26
C LEU A 109 31.64 -0.01 -17.70
N LEU A 110 30.31 -0.10 -17.55
CA LEU A 110 29.66 -1.30 -17.02
C LEU A 110 29.42 -2.35 -18.12
N ARG A 111 29.74 -2.01 -19.39
CA ARG A 111 29.46 -2.83 -20.57
C ARG A 111 27.99 -3.27 -20.63
N LEU A 112 27.09 -2.36 -20.23
CA LEU A 112 25.65 -2.57 -20.14
C LEU A 112 25.01 -2.17 -21.46
N HIS A 113 24.05 -2.96 -21.92
CA HIS A 113 23.08 -2.57 -22.93
C HIS A 113 21.69 -3.13 -22.58
N ALA A 114 20.64 -2.32 -22.74
CA ALA A 114 19.24 -2.75 -22.67
C ALA A 114 18.38 -1.85 -23.58
N ASP A 115 17.38 -2.43 -24.25
CA ASP A 115 16.47 -1.69 -25.14
C ASP A 115 15.21 -1.20 -24.43
N LEU A 116 14.76 -1.89 -23.38
CA LEU A 116 13.63 -1.47 -22.58
C LEU A 116 13.82 -1.89 -21.14
N LEU A 117 13.60 -0.97 -20.23
CA LEU A 117 13.52 -1.20 -18.80
C LEU A 117 12.26 -0.48 -18.30
N ARG A 118 11.26 -1.23 -17.88
CA ARG A 118 9.99 -0.68 -17.40
C ARG A 118 9.62 -1.32 -16.07
N ALA A 119 9.41 -0.50 -15.04
CA ALA A 119 8.78 -0.92 -13.80
C ALA A 119 7.34 -0.44 -13.77
N ARG A 120 6.45 -1.25 -13.19
CA ARG A 120 5.06 -0.89 -12.95
C ARG A 120 4.63 -1.35 -11.57
N CYS A 121 3.92 -0.46 -10.87
CA CYS A 121 3.27 -0.74 -9.61
C CYS A 121 1.80 -0.35 -9.74
N ASN A 122 0.88 -1.23 -9.34
CA ASN A 122 -0.54 -0.88 -9.24
C ASN A 122 -1.03 -1.08 -7.81
N ALA A 123 -1.77 -0.10 -7.29
CA ALA A 123 -2.54 -0.24 -6.07
C ALA A 123 -4.03 -0.29 -6.42
N TYR A 124 -4.72 -1.33 -5.94
CA TYR A 124 -6.15 -1.52 -6.13
C TYR A 124 -6.89 -1.21 -4.84
N ALA A 125 -7.91 -0.37 -4.94
CA ALA A 125 -8.82 -0.11 -3.84
C ALA A 125 -9.56 -1.40 -3.44
N ALA A 126 -9.72 -1.61 -2.14
CA ALA A 126 -10.58 -2.68 -1.66
C ALA A 126 -12.04 -2.31 -1.96
N ASP A 127 -12.74 -3.22 -2.63
CA ASP A 127 -14.17 -3.10 -2.79
C ASP A 127 -14.82 -3.92 -1.67
N VAL A 128 -15.60 -3.28 -0.80
CA VAL A 128 -16.31 -3.98 0.28
C VAL A 128 -17.56 -4.70 -0.22
N THR A 129 -17.97 -4.44 -1.47
CA THR A 129 -19.17 -5.00 -2.12
C THR A 129 -18.85 -6.10 -3.12
N ALA A 130 -17.70 -6.02 -3.79
CA ALA A 130 -17.14 -7.09 -4.61
C ALA A 130 -16.09 -7.85 -3.80
N THR A 131 -15.90 -9.14 -4.04
CA THR A 131 -14.88 -9.98 -3.35
C THR A 131 -13.41 -9.59 -3.63
N ASN A 132 -13.13 -8.32 -3.97
CA ASN A 132 -11.81 -7.80 -4.24
C ASN A 132 -11.20 -7.21 -2.97
N PRO A 133 -10.26 -7.90 -2.31
CA PRO A 133 -9.61 -7.38 -1.11
C PRO A 133 -8.71 -6.15 -1.38
N GLY A 134 -8.59 -5.72 -2.64
CA GLY A 134 -7.62 -4.72 -3.06
C GLY A 134 -6.20 -5.29 -3.02
N GLY A 135 -5.21 -4.40 -3.00
CA GLY A 135 -3.82 -4.77 -2.78
C GLY A 135 -2.84 -4.13 -3.75
N LEU A 136 -1.57 -4.48 -3.58
CA LEU A 136 -0.46 -3.97 -4.38
C LEU A 136 0.04 -5.06 -5.32
N THR A 137 0.32 -4.68 -6.56
CA THR A 137 0.94 -5.57 -7.55
C THR A 137 2.14 -4.86 -8.18
N GLY A 138 3.22 -5.61 -8.37
CA GLY A 138 4.44 -5.12 -8.99
C GLY A 138 4.87 -6.01 -10.15
N LEU A 139 5.35 -5.40 -11.23
CA LEU A 139 5.94 -6.11 -12.35
C LEU A 139 7.01 -5.27 -13.02
N SER A 140 7.93 -5.93 -13.72
CA SER A 140 8.86 -5.27 -14.63
C SER A 140 8.87 -5.93 -16.01
N GLU A 141 9.24 -5.14 -17.03
CA GLU A 141 9.55 -5.60 -18.37
C GLU A 141 10.98 -5.15 -18.70
N ILE A 142 11.81 -6.09 -19.13
CA ILE A 142 13.22 -5.87 -19.46
C ILE A 142 13.49 -6.58 -20.78
N THR A 143 14.04 -5.86 -21.76
CA THR A 143 14.35 -6.43 -23.08
C THR A 143 15.80 -6.20 -23.48
N ASN A 144 16.38 -7.23 -24.11
CA ASN A 144 17.74 -7.22 -24.65
C ASN A 144 18.82 -6.79 -23.64
N LEU A 145 18.66 -7.15 -22.37
CA LEU A 145 19.64 -6.85 -21.33
C LEU A 145 20.91 -7.68 -21.54
N THR A 146 22.04 -7.00 -21.67
CA THR A 146 23.37 -7.59 -21.71
C THR A 146 24.30 -6.82 -20.79
N ILE A 147 25.20 -7.55 -20.12
CA ILE A 147 26.27 -6.97 -19.33
C ILE A 147 27.57 -7.69 -19.69
N GLY A 148 28.57 -6.94 -20.12
CA GLY A 148 29.79 -7.49 -20.67
C GLY A 148 29.55 -8.16 -22.01
N SER A 149 29.64 -9.49 -22.03
CA SER A 149 29.29 -10.34 -23.18
C SER A 149 28.16 -11.33 -22.84
N THR A 150 27.56 -11.17 -21.66
CA THR A 150 26.55 -12.09 -21.14
C THR A 150 25.17 -11.50 -21.37
N THR A 151 24.31 -12.25 -22.05
CA THR A 151 22.88 -11.93 -22.12
C THR A 151 22.21 -12.35 -20.81
N ILE A 152 21.52 -11.41 -20.19
CA ILE A 152 20.79 -11.63 -18.95
C ILE A 152 19.32 -11.77 -19.31
N THR A 153 18.73 -12.94 -19.04
CA THR A 153 17.33 -13.22 -19.36
C THR A 153 16.51 -13.18 -18.07
N PRO A 154 15.60 -12.20 -17.90
CA PRO A 154 14.70 -12.19 -16.75
C PRO A 154 13.79 -13.42 -16.75
N THR A 155 13.66 -14.10 -15.62
CA THR A 155 12.73 -15.24 -15.47
C THR A 155 11.28 -14.81 -15.21
N GLY A 156 11.05 -13.55 -14.85
CA GLY A 156 9.77 -13.04 -14.34
C GLY A 156 9.62 -13.11 -12.81
N ASP A 157 10.46 -13.88 -12.11
CA ASP A 157 10.51 -13.90 -10.65
C ASP A 157 10.84 -12.52 -10.06
N VAL A 158 10.43 -12.29 -8.82
CA VAL A 158 10.73 -11.06 -8.09
C VAL A 158 12.17 -11.07 -7.57
N SER A 159 12.82 -9.90 -7.59
CA SER A 159 14.14 -9.65 -7.00
C SER A 159 15.24 -10.63 -7.43
N GLN A 160 15.32 -10.92 -8.72
CA GLN A 160 16.34 -11.81 -9.29
C GLN A 160 17.71 -11.16 -9.18
N THR A 161 18.59 -11.76 -8.38
CA THR A 161 19.90 -11.20 -8.09
C THR A 161 20.99 -11.97 -8.83
N GLN A 162 21.91 -11.25 -9.45
CA GLN A 162 23.09 -11.84 -10.10
C GLN A 162 24.32 -10.98 -9.82
N THR A 163 25.43 -11.62 -9.46
CA THR A 163 26.74 -10.97 -9.37
C THR A 163 27.45 -11.10 -10.71
N ILE A 164 27.92 -9.97 -11.24
CA ILE A 164 28.64 -9.88 -12.50
C ILE A 164 30.05 -9.38 -12.21
N ASP A 165 31.03 -10.16 -12.66
CA ASP A 165 32.44 -9.82 -12.52
C ASP A 165 32.77 -8.49 -13.23
N GLY A 166 33.52 -7.63 -12.56
CA GLY A 166 33.86 -6.29 -13.05
C GLY A 166 32.71 -5.27 -13.08
N VAL A 167 31.53 -5.59 -12.54
CA VAL A 167 30.38 -4.65 -12.43
C VAL A 167 29.83 -4.57 -11.01
N GLY A 168 29.53 -5.71 -10.39
CA GLY A 168 28.92 -5.77 -9.06
C GLY A 168 27.64 -6.58 -9.06
N THR A 169 26.64 -6.17 -8.28
CA THR A 169 25.38 -6.90 -8.15
C THR A 169 24.29 -6.23 -8.97
N ILE A 170 23.62 -7.00 -9.81
CA ILE A 170 22.40 -6.57 -10.50
C ILE A 170 21.19 -7.25 -9.87
N ILE A 171 20.08 -6.52 -9.79
CA ILE A 171 18.81 -7.00 -9.29
C ILE A 171 17.74 -6.64 -10.33
N LEU A 172 17.13 -7.67 -10.92
CA LEU A 172 16.04 -7.51 -11.88
C LEU A 172 14.71 -7.64 -11.15
N ASN A 173 13.73 -6.82 -11.57
CA ASN A 173 12.39 -6.83 -10.97
C ASN A 173 12.47 -6.74 -9.43
N GLU A 174 13.32 -5.85 -8.90
CA GLU A 174 13.47 -5.69 -7.46
C GLU A 174 12.16 -5.17 -6.89
N GLN A 175 11.54 -5.95 -6.01
CA GLN A 175 10.30 -5.57 -5.32
C GLN A 175 10.58 -5.44 -3.83
N THR A 176 10.32 -4.24 -3.30
CA THR A 176 10.54 -3.93 -1.88
C THR A 176 9.23 -3.45 -1.27
N THR A 177 8.76 -4.17 -0.27
CA THR A 177 7.70 -3.68 0.63
C THR A 177 8.33 -2.75 1.65
N ASN A 178 7.97 -1.47 1.60
CA ASN A 178 8.48 -0.45 2.50
C ASN A 178 7.79 -0.55 3.87
N SER A 179 8.36 0.13 4.87
CA SER A 179 7.84 0.11 6.25
C SER A 179 6.45 0.74 6.42
N ASP A 180 6.03 1.60 5.48
CA ASP A 180 4.68 2.16 5.38
C ASP A 180 3.70 1.23 4.63
N GLY A 181 4.16 0.05 4.25
CA GLY A 181 3.44 -0.96 3.50
C GLY A 181 3.40 -0.72 1.99
N SER A 182 3.90 0.41 1.48
CA SER A 182 3.97 0.66 0.04
C SER A 182 4.87 -0.36 -0.66
N LEU A 183 4.65 -0.56 -1.95
CA LEU A 183 5.45 -1.44 -2.79
C LEU A 183 6.28 -0.57 -3.75
N THR A 184 7.59 -0.74 -3.75
CA THR A 184 8.49 -0.18 -4.77
C THR A 184 8.94 -1.29 -5.70
N VAL A 185 8.88 -1.05 -6.99
CA VAL A 185 9.34 -1.93 -8.06
C VAL A 185 10.42 -1.22 -8.85
N ASN A 186 11.59 -1.83 -8.97
CA ASN A 186 12.65 -1.37 -9.87
C ASN A 186 12.84 -2.40 -10.99
N ALA A 187 12.92 -1.94 -12.25
CA ALA A 187 13.13 -2.85 -13.37
C ALA A 187 14.55 -3.40 -13.33
N LEU A 188 15.54 -2.51 -13.21
CA LEU A 188 16.95 -2.87 -13.03
C LEU A 188 17.58 -1.98 -11.95
N HIS A 189 18.16 -2.62 -10.95
CA HIS A 189 19.00 -1.99 -9.93
C HIS A 189 20.41 -2.57 -10.02
N ILE A 190 21.39 -1.70 -10.26
CA ILE A 190 22.81 -2.07 -10.29
C ILE A 190 23.48 -1.46 -9.06
N LYS A 191 24.05 -2.32 -8.24
CA LYS A 191 24.92 -1.98 -7.11
C LYS A 191 26.35 -2.20 -7.57
N ILE A 192 27.03 -1.09 -7.87
CA ILE A 192 28.41 -1.08 -8.35
C ILE A 192 29.31 -1.53 -7.19
N ASP A 193 30.05 -2.62 -7.40
CA ASP A 193 30.94 -3.16 -6.36
C ASP A 193 32.19 -2.26 -6.22
N PRO A 194 32.51 -1.76 -5.00
CA PRO A 194 33.72 -0.96 -4.74
C PRO A 194 35.02 -1.59 -5.24
N ASN A 195 35.07 -2.91 -5.41
CA ASN A 195 36.27 -3.66 -5.76
C ASN A 195 36.46 -3.90 -7.27
N ILE A 196 35.56 -3.40 -8.13
CA ILE A 196 35.71 -3.58 -9.60
C ILE A 196 36.91 -2.81 -10.18
N ASP A 197 37.40 -1.82 -9.45
CA ASP A 197 38.67 -1.15 -9.74
C ASP A 197 39.69 -1.52 -8.64
N PRO A 198 40.90 -2.02 -8.97
CA PRO A 198 41.96 -2.26 -7.99
C PRO A 198 42.35 -1.01 -7.17
N THR A 199 41.97 0.20 -7.59
CA THR A 199 42.11 1.41 -6.76
C THR A 199 40.94 1.67 -5.80
N GLY A 200 39.94 0.78 -5.77
CA GLY A 200 38.76 0.88 -4.90
C GLY A 200 37.83 2.04 -5.22
N SER A 201 37.88 2.56 -6.45
CA SER A 201 37.37 3.90 -6.76
C SER A 201 35.99 3.94 -7.43
N ALA A 202 35.31 2.79 -7.62
CA ALA A 202 34.01 2.76 -8.29
C ALA A 202 32.92 2.16 -7.39
N SER A 203 31.90 2.94 -6.99
CA SER A 203 30.82 2.46 -6.13
C SER A 203 29.53 3.24 -6.35
N GLY A 204 28.40 2.66 -5.95
CA GLY A 204 27.12 3.34 -5.92
C GLY A 204 25.98 2.56 -6.58
N ASP A 205 24.87 3.24 -6.79
CA ASP A 205 23.60 2.65 -7.18
C ASP A 205 23.08 3.33 -8.47
N ILE A 206 22.63 2.48 -9.39
CA ILE A 206 21.92 2.89 -10.61
C ILE A 206 20.57 2.18 -10.61
N ILE A 207 19.50 2.96 -10.58
CA ILE A 207 18.12 2.46 -10.67
C ILE A 207 17.53 2.92 -11.99
N LEU A 208 17.05 1.98 -12.79
CA LEU A 208 16.45 2.21 -14.11
C LEU A 208 15.06 1.58 -14.14
N GLY A 209 14.06 2.43 -14.40
CA GLY A 209 12.65 2.17 -14.26
C GLY A 209 12.27 1.94 -12.81
N SER A 210 11.61 2.90 -12.17
CA SER A 210 11.11 2.75 -10.79
C SER A 210 9.66 3.22 -10.68
N ALA A 211 8.87 2.46 -9.94
CA ALA A 211 7.48 2.75 -9.63
C ALA A 211 7.18 2.34 -8.19
N THR A 212 6.56 3.23 -7.42
CA THR A 212 6.15 3.01 -6.04
C THR A 212 4.67 3.26 -5.89
N CYS A 213 3.91 2.29 -5.40
CA CYS A 213 2.49 2.45 -5.10
C CYS A 213 2.22 2.20 -3.61
N GLY A 214 1.51 3.12 -2.99
CA GLY A 214 1.20 3.17 -1.57
C GLY A 214 0.07 2.24 -1.18
N THR A 215 0.03 1.89 0.11
CA THR A 215 -1.08 1.11 0.65
C THR A 215 -2.38 1.89 0.55
N TYR A 216 -3.43 1.11 0.31
CA TYR A 216 -4.77 1.58 0.51
C TYR A 216 -5.10 1.47 2.00
N LEU A 217 -5.33 2.60 2.68
CA LEU A 217 -5.93 2.58 4.01
C LEU A 217 -7.42 2.33 3.83
N ALA A 218 -7.84 1.09 4.09
CA ALA A 218 -9.27 0.80 4.24
C ALA A 218 -9.84 1.79 5.28
N PRO A 219 -11.03 2.37 5.04
CA PRO A 219 -11.65 3.23 6.03
C PRO A 219 -11.75 2.48 7.35
N ALA A 220 -11.32 3.13 8.44
CA ALA A 220 -11.45 2.53 9.77
C ALA A 220 -12.90 2.07 9.94
N ALA A 221 -13.09 0.79 10.28
CA ALA A 221 -14.43 0.28 10.56
C ALA A 221 -15.06 1.22 11.58
N THR A 222 -16.19 1.84 11.22
CA THR A 222 -16.92 2.66 12.19
C THR A 222 -17.23 1.75 13.37
N PRO A 223 -16.91 2.13 14.62
CA PRO A 223 -17.20 1.29 15.76
C PRO A 223 -18.68 0.95 15.70
N THR A 224 -18.99 -0.36 15.65
CA THR A 224 -20.37 -0.82 15.82
C THR A 224 -20.87 -0.18 17.11
N PRO A 225 -21.96 0.61 17.08
CA PRO A 225 -22.46 1.23 18.29
C PRO A 225 -22.70 0.12 19.30
N THR A 226 -21.99 0.16 20.43
CA THR A 226 -22.23 -0.75 21.54
C THR A 226 -23.72 -0.72 21.82
N PRO A 227 -24.44 -1.85 21.75
CA PRO A 227 -25.85 -1.86 22.07
C PRO A 227 -25.99 -1.25 23.47
N THR A 228 -26.64 -0.10 23.55
CA THR A 228 -26.90 0.54 24.82
C THR A 228 -27.84 -0.38 25.55
N THR A 229 -27.30 -1.17 26.49
CA THR A 229 -28.11 -1.99 27.39
C THR A 229 -29.11 -1.05 28.04
N THR A 230 -30.37 -1.18 27.68
CA THR A 230 -31.45 -0.40 28.29
C THR A 230 -31.34 -0.64 29.79
N PRO A 231 -31.25 0.43 30.63
CA PRO A 231 -31.23 0.27 32.06
C PRO A 231 -32.41 -0.62 32.47
N PRO A 232 -32.19 -1.68 33.27
CA PRO A 232 -33.27 -2.53 33.72
C PRO A 232 -34.30 -1.66 34.42
N THR A 233 -35.53 -1.63 33.89
CA THR A 233 -36.66 -1.00 34.56
C THR A 233 -36.94 -1.79 35.83
N THR A 234 -36.61 -1.21 36.98
CA THR A 234 -36.89 -1.78 38.30
C THR A 234 -38.40 -2.01 38.44
N PRO A 235 -38.87 -3.25 38.65
CA PRO A 235 -40.26 -3.50 39.00
C PRO A 235 -40.54 -2.99 40.42
N PRO A 236 -41.71 -2.39 40.69
CA PRO A 236 -42.07 -1.98 42.03
C PRO A 236 -42.53 -3.17 42.88
N GLY A 237 -41.84 -3.38 44.01
CA GLY A 237 -42.41 -3.89 45.28
C GLY A 237 -42.73 -5.39 45.38
N GLY A 238 -42.06 -6.07 46.31
CA GLY A 238 -42.45 -7.41 46.78
C GLY A 238 -41.64 -7.82 48.00
N ASP A 239 -42.27 -7.71 49.17
CA ASP A 239 -41.74 -8.02 50.50
C ASP A 239 -41.52 -9.54 50.74
N SER A 240 -40.72 -9.82 51.77
CA SER A 240 -40.67 -11.05 52.60
C SER A 240 -39.90 -12.31 52.11
N GLY A 241 -39.02 -12.83 52.99
CA GLY A 241 -38.71 -14.27 53.03
C GLY A 241 -37.26 -14.72 53.20
N THR A 242 -36.75 -14.65 54.44
CA THR A 242 -36.02 -15.68 55.19
C THR A 242 -35.23 -16.80 54.47
N SER A 243 -33.92 -16.88 54.81
CA SER A 243 -33.08 -18.08 55.07
C SER A 243 -32.83 -19.11 53.97
N GLY A 244 -31.57 -19.22 53.55
CA GLY A 244 -31.06 -20.38 52.81
C GLY A 244 -29.54 -20.36 52.63
N SER A 245 -28.83 -21.05 53.52
CA SER A 245 -27.41 -21.41 53.39
C SER A 245 -27.21 -22.31 52.16
N GLY A 246 -26.26 -21.97 51.29
CA GLY A 246 -25.93 -22.76 50.11
C GLY A 246 -24.53 -22.40 49.58
N SER A 247 -23.56 -23.23 49.92
CA SER A 247 -22.21 -23.22 49.37
C SER A 247 -22.24 -23.59 47.89
N GLY A 248 -21.82 -22.68 47.02
CA GLY A 248 -21.59 -22.93 45.59
C GLY A 248 -20.23 -22.41 45.17
N THR A 249 -19.27 -23.32 45.01
CA THR A 249 -17.99 -23.07 44.33
C THR A 249 -18.27 -22.76 42.86
N GLY A 250 -18.25 -21.47 42.49
CA GLY A 250 -18.27 -21.04 41.10
C GLY A 250 -16.88 -21.19 40.48
N SER A 251 -16.76 -22.05 39.48
CA SER A 251 -15.59 -22.14 38.60
C SER A 251 -15.55 -20.90 37.72
N VAL A 252 -14.44 -20.17 37.76
CA VAL A 252 -14.19 -19.00 36.91
C VAL A 252 -13.47 -19.51 35.66
N VAL A 253 -14.15 -19.51 34.52
CA VAL A 253 -13.50 -19.77 33.22
C VAL A 253 -12.87 -18.46 32.75
N PRO A 254 -11.56 -18.40 32.48
CA PRO A 254 -10.92 -17.21 31.93
C PRO A 254 -11.40 -16.97 30.50
N GLU A 255 -11.73 -15.73 30.21
CA GLU A 255 -12.07 -15.24 28.88
C GLU A 255 -10.86 -15.40 27.94
N GLY A 256 -10.94 -16.30 26.95
CA GLY A 256 -9.89 -16.49 25.94
C GLY A 256 -9.60 -17.90 25.42
N ALA A 257 -10.37 -18.94 25.75
CA ALA A 257 -10.21 -20.25 25.11
C ALA A 257 -10.83 -20.26 23.70
N PRO A 258 -10.16 -20.81 22.67
CA PRO A 258 -10.77 -20.98 21.35
C PRO A 258 -11.90 -22.02 21.43
N GLU A 259 -13.12 -21.62 21.13
CA GLU A 259 -14.24 -22.54 20.96
C GLU A 259 -13.99 -23.40 19.71
N THR A 260 -13.74 -24.71 19.91
CA THR A 260 -13.92 -25.69 18.85
C THR A 260 -15.43 -25.91 18.69
N GLY A 261 -15.98 -25.60 17.52
CA GLY A 261 -17.42 -25.56 17.23
C GLY A 261 -18.15 -26.91 17.23
N ASP A 262 -17.88 -27.77 18.21
CA ASP A 262 -18.54 -29.05 18.45
C ASP A 262 -18.91 -29.29 19.93
N GLY A 263 -18.62 -28.34 20.84
CA GLY A 263 -19.07 -28.38 22.23
C GLY A 263 -18.31 -29.34 23.14
N SER A 264 -17.09 -29.77 22.77
CA SER A 264 -16.24 -30.62 23.60
C SER A 264 -14.99 -29.87 24.05
N GLU A 265 -14.81 -29.65 25.36
CA GLU A 265 -13.61 -28.97 25.87
C GLU A 265 -12.36 -29.86 25.79
N ALA A 266 -11.31 -29.37 25.13
CA ALA A 266 -10.00 -30.02 25.06
C ALA A 266 -9.20 -29.77 26.33
N ALA A 267 -8.97 -30.82 27.12
CA ALA A 267 -8.08 -30.76 28.28
C ALA A 267 -6.61 -30.66 27.83
N VAL A 268 -5.97 -29.52 28.09
CA VAL A 268 -4.53 -29.32 27.87
C VAL A 268 -3.76 -30.06 28.97
N THR A 269 -3.03 -31.11 28.60
CA THR A 269 -2.04 -31.78 29.46
C THR A 269 -0.68 -31.11 29.23
N ALA A 270 -0.13 -30.48 30.26
CA ALA A 270 1.19 -29.87 30.22
C ALA A 270 2.31 -30.94 30.27
N LEU A 271 3.31 -30.80 29.40
CA LEU A 271 4.63 -31.42 29.48
C LEU A 271 5.69 -30.31 29.45
#